data_AF-A0A8H5KBQ5-F1
#
_entry.id   AF-A0A8H5KBQ5-F1
#
_cell.length_a   1.000
_cell.length_b   1.000
_cell.length_c   1.000
_cell.angle_alpha   90.00
_cell.angle_beta   90.00
_cell.angle_gamma   90.00
#
_symmetry.space_group_name_H-M   'P 1'
#
loop_
_entity.id
_entity.type
_entity.pdbx_description
1 polymer ?
#
loop_
_entity_poly.entity_id
_entity_poly.type
_entity_poly.pdbx_seq_one_letter_code
_entity_poly.pdbx_strand_id
1 'polypeptide(L)'
;MPEYCTIPRALIHRLQVTEAILLAAALALNSILRATYPDDSILLLEASTLANELIGLAKGVSQYRPLGASYIPPCLVAAWATSSALKAQRNDIEVLLTEYQKDYARMKWMENAMLLEALHGALLGRVLGPNIRDKVEKSAEDAKLEMLIVHSEALGRQASIVDAGYET
;
A
#
# COMPACT_ATOMS: atom_id res chain seq x y z
N MET A 1 41.04 -5.27 -32.86
CA MET A 1 39.77 -4.51 -32.91
C MET A 1 38.81 -5.22 -31.97
N PRO A 2 38.24 -4.55 -30.95
CA PRO A 2 37.37 -5.23 -30.00
C PRO A 2 36.03 -5.54 -30.69
N GLU A 3 35.61 -6.80 -30.61
CA GLU A 3 34.27 -7.24 -30.96
C GLU A 3 33.29 -6.57 -30.01
N TYR A 4 32.49 -5.63 -30.51
CA TYR A 4 31.37 -5.12 -29.74
C TYR A 4 30.36 -6.26 -29.57
N CYS A 5 30.30 -6.82 -28.36
CA CYS A 5 29.25 -7.74 -27.94
C CYS A 5 27.91 -7.01 -28.07
N THR A 6 27.21 -7.24 -29.17
CA THR A 6 25.87 -6.70 -29.39
C THR A 6 24.92 -7.51 -28.53
N ILE A 7 24.47 -6.92 -27.41
CA ILE A 7 23.46 -7.52 -26.55
C ILE A 7 22.25 -7.89 -27.43
N PRO A 8 21.77 -9.14 -27.41
CA PRO A 8 20.67 -9.54 -28.26
C PRO A 8 19.40 -8.76 -27.88
N ARG A 9 18.71 -8.19 -28.88
CA ARG A 9 17.47 -7.40 -28.69
C ARG A 9 16.39 -8.13 -27.88
N ALA A 10 16.33 -9.46 -28.00
CA ALA A 10 15.43 -10.30 -27.22
C ALA A 10 15.73 -10.26 -25.71
N LEU A 11 17.00 -10.13 -25.31
CA LEU A 11 17.39 -10.02 -23.91
C LEU A 11 17.01 -8.64 -23.33
N ILE A 12 17.25 -7.58 -24.10
CA ILE A 12 16.87 -6.21 -23.71
C ILE A 12 15.37 -6.12 -23.46
N HIS A 13 14.55 -6.64 -24.38
CA HIS A 13 13.10 -6.65 -24.21
C HIS A 13 12.68 -7.45 -22.96
N ARG A 14 13.26 -8.63 -22.72
CA ARG A 14 12.96 -9.43 -21.52
C ARG A 14 13.31 -8.69 -20.22
N LEU A 15 14.44 -7.98 -20.22
CA LEU A 15 14.85 -7.17 -19.08
C LEU A 15 13.85 -6.04 -18.81
N GLN A 16 13.47 -5.29 -19.85
CA GLN A 16 12.48 -4.20 -19.73
C GLN A 16 11.11 -4.69 -19.26
N VAL A 17 10.66 -5.85 -19.74
CA VAL A 17 9.42 -6.49 -19.26
C VAL A 17 9.52 -6.79 -17.77
N THR A 18 10.64 -7.37 -17.35
CA THR A 18 10.86 -7.76 -15.95
C THR A 18 10.94 -6.52 -15.05
N GLU A 19 11.64 -5.48 -15.51
CA GLU A 19 11.76 -4.20 -14.84
C GLU A 19 10.39 -3.54 -14.64
N ALA A 20 9.55 -3.46 -15.66
CA ALA A 20 8.21 -2.88 -15.54
C ALA A 20 7.33 -3.62 -14.51
N ILE A 21 7.38 -4.96 -14.52
CA ILE A 21 6.63 -5.80 -13.57
C ILE A 21 7.14 -5.59 -12.15
N LEU A 22 8.47 -5.56 -11.96
CA LEU A 22 9.09 -5.34 -10.66
C LEU A 22 8.76 -3.94 -10.11
N LEU A 23 8.78 -2.90 -10.95
CA LEU A 23 8.40 -1.54 -10.56
C LEU A 23 6.93 -1.47 -10.10
N ALA A 24 6.02 -2.10 -10.85
CA ALA A 24 4.61 -2.16 -10.48
C ALA A 24 4.38 -2.93 -9.17
N ALA A 25 5.07 -4.06 -8.98
CA ALA A 25 5.01 -4.84 -7.75
C ALA A 25 5.59 -4.07 -6.54
N ALA A 26 6.72 -3.37 -6.73
CA ALA A 26 7.34 -2.54 -5.71
C ALA A 26 6.42 -1.37 -5.30
N LEU A 27 5.75 -0.71 -6.26
CA LEU A 27 4.75 0.31 -5.97
C LEU A 27 3.57 -0.23 -5.16
N ALA A 28 3.09 -1.44 -5.47
CA ALA A 28 2.01 -2.08 -4.72
C ALA A 28 2.44 -2.49 -3.31
N LEU A 29 3.68 -2.96 -3.13
CA LEU A 29 4.22 -3.27 -1.81
C LEU A 29 4.43 -1.99 -0.98
N ASN A 30 4.98 -0.95 -1.60
CA ASN A 30 5.19 0.33 -0.96
C ASN A 30 3.86 0.95 -0.52
N SER A 31 2.78 0.85 -1.32
CA SER A 31 1.47 1.34 -0.89
C SER A 31 0.90 0.59 0.31
N ILE A 32 1.13 -0.73 0.41
CA ILE A 32 0.81 -1.53 1.60
C ILE A 32 1.62 -1.06 2.80
N LEU A 33 2.94 -0.89 2.65
CA LEU A 33 3.82 -0.43 3.72
C LEU A 33 3.45 0.95 4.24
N ARG A 34 3.08 1.87 3.35
CA ARG A 34 2.61 3.21 3.72
C ARG A 34 1.30 3.19 4.49
N ALA A 35 0.47 2.19 4.23
CA ALA A 35 -0.77 2.02 4.97
C ALA A 35 -0.52 1.45 6.37
N THR A 36 0.53 0.63 6.57
CA THR A 36 0.94 0.10 7.89
C THR A 36 1.83 1.05 8.68
N TYR A 37 2.63 1.89 8.01
CA TYR A 37 3.61 2.82 8.60
C TYR A 37 3.42 4.24 8.00
N PRO A 38 2.38 4.97 8.41
CA PRO A 38 2.04 6.25 7.79
C PRO A 38 3.05 7.38 8.08
N ASP A 39 3.85 7.26 9.14
CA ASP A 39 4.82 8.29 9.55
C ASP A 39 6.14 8.23 8.78
N ASP A 40 6.37 7.18 7.98
CA ASP A 40 7.60 7.03 7.22
C ASP A 40 7.56 7.79 5.89
N SER A 41 8.12 9.00 5.91
CA SER A 41 8.27 9.84 4.71
C SER A 41 9.17 9.24 3.61
N ILE A 42 10.05 8.28 3.95
CA ILE A 42 10.94 7.64 2.98
C ILE A 42 10.11 6.82 1.99
N LEU A 43 9.06 6.17 2.46
CA LEU A 43 8.20 5.35 1.60
C LEU A 43 7.49 6.19 0.53
N LEU A 44 7.09 7.43 0.84
CA LEU A 44 6.48 8.32 -0.15
C LEU A 44 7.49 8.74 -1.22
N LEU A 45 8.74 9.02 -0.82
CA LEU A 45 9.81 9.34 -1.75
C LEU A 45 10.15 8.16 -2.66
N GLU A 46 10.25 6.95 -2.10
CA GLU A 46 10.48 5.72 -2.85
C GLU A 46 9.36 5.48 -3.88
N ALA A 47 8.09 5.62 -3.48
CA ALA A 47 6.96 5.50 -4.38
C ALA A 47 7.05 6.51 -5.55
N SER A 48 7.44 7.76 -5.27
CA SER A 48 7.64 8.78 -6.30
C SER A 48 8.73 8.37 -7.29
N THR A 49 9.86 7.88 -6.80
CA THR A 49 10.98 7.40 -7.63
C THR A 49 10.57 6.23 -8.51
N LEU A 50 9.95 5.20 -7.93
CA LEU A 50 9.47 4.01 -8.66
C LEU A 50 8.45 4.37 -9.75
N ALA A 51 7.52 5.28 -9.44
CA ALA A 51 6.54 5.77 -10.42
C ALA A 51 7.21 6.52 -11.57
N ASN A 52 8.18 7.38 -11.27
CA ASN A 52 8.92 8.12 -12.29
C ASN A 52 9.76 7.20 -13.20
N GLU A 53 10.38 6.16 -12.64
CA GLU A 53 11.10 5.15 -13.41
C GLU A 53 10.17 4.40 -14.36
N LEU A 54 8.99 3.99 -13.89
CA LEU A 54 7.99 3.33 -14.73
C LEU A 54 7.46 4.24 -15.84
N ILE A 55 7.20 5.52 -15.53
CA ILE A 55 6.82 6.54 -16.53
C ILE A 55 7.94 6.71 -17.57
N GLY A 56 9.20 6.79 -17.12
CA GLY A 56 10.37 6.89 -17.98
C GLY A 56 10.49 5.69 -18.91
N LEU A 57 10.34 4.48 -18.37
CA LEU A 57 10.35 3.24 -19.13
C LEU A 57 9.22 3.22 -20.16
N ALA A 58 7.99 3.56 -19.76
CA ALA A 58 6.82 3.62 -20.64
C ALA A 58 7.00 4.61 -21.81
N LYS A 59 7.64 5.76 -21.56
CA LYS A 59 8.00 6.72 -22.61
C LYS A 59 9.10 6.17 -23.52
N GLY A 60 10.14 5.54 -22.96
CA GLY A 60 11.27 4.99 -23.70
C GLY A 60 10.90 3.85 -24.66
N VAL A 61 9.93 3.02 -24.28
CA VAL A 61 9.47 1.89 -25.12
C VAL A 61 8.27 2.23 -25.99
N SER A 62 7.74 3.46 -25.91
CA SER A 62 6.57 3.92 -26.67
C SER A 62 6.72 3.82 -28.20
N GLN A 63 7.96 3.84 -28.70
CA GLN A 63 8.28 3.66 -30.13
C GLN A 63 8.07 2.22 -30.62
N TYR A 64 8.00 1.25 -29.72
CA TYR A 64 7.79 -0.17 -30.05
C TYR A 64 6.31 -0.58 -29.92
N ARG A 65 5.40 0.39 -29.73
CA ARG A 65 3.96 0.17 -29.75
C ARG A 65 3.49 -0.33 -31.12
N PRO A 66 2.48 -1.22 -31.19
CA PRO A 66 1.73 -1.78 -30.06
C PRO A 66 2.40 -3.01 -29.43
N LEU A 67 2.91 -3.95 -30.25
CA LEU A 67 3.28 -5.30 -29.79
C LEU A 67 4.47 -5.33 -28.82
N GLY A 68 5.49 -4.49 -29.05
CA GLY A 68 6.73 -4.45 -28.27
C GLY A 68 6.64 -3.68 -26.95
N ALA A 69 5.48 -3.10 -26.65
CA ALA A 69 5.21 -2.37 -25.41
C ALA A 69 3.87 -2.80 -24.76
N SER A 70 3.35 -3.97 -25.12
CA SER A 70 2.07 -4.50 -24.64
C SER A 70 2.03 -4.81 -23.14
N TYR A 71 3.19 -4.98 -22.51
CA TYR A 71 3.34 -5.18 -21.06
C TYR A 71 3.25 -3.89 -20.25
N ILE A 72 3.40 -2.71 -20.88
CA ILE A 72 3.39 -1.42 -20.18
C ILE A 72 2.00 -1.02 -19.67
N PRO A 73 0.91 -1.08 -20.46
CA PRO A 73 -0.42 -0.67 -19.99
C PRO A 73 -0.88 -1.34 -18.68
N PRO A 74 -0.78 -2.68 -18.49
CA PRO A 74 -1.18 -3.28 -17.22
C PRO A 74 -0.28 -2.83 -16.05
N CYS A 75 1.01 -2.56 -16.27
CA CYS A 75 1.90 -2.03 -15.23
C CYS A 75 1.53 -0.59 -14.85
N LEU A 76 1.18 0.25 -15.83
CA LEU A 76 0.69 1.62 -15.60
C LEU A 76 -0.67 1.64 -14.86
N VAL A 77 -1.57 0.72 -15.20
CA VAL A 77 -2.85 0.51 -14.48
C VAL A 77 -2.60 0.20 -13.00
N ALA A 78 -1.71 -0.75 -12.73
CA ALA A 78 -1.33 -1.10 -11.36
C ALA A 78 -0.71 0.07 -10.62
N ALA A 79 0.24 0.77 -11.25
CA ALA A 79 0.88 1.94 -10.67
C ALA A 79 -0.11 3.08 -10.38
N TRP A 80 -1.06 3.36 -11.28
CA TRP A 80 -2.09 4.37 -11.05
C TRP A 80 -2.98 4.02 -9.86
N ALA A 81 -3.34 2.74 -9.73
CA ALA A 81 -4.20 2.25 -8.64
C ALA A 81 -3.52 2.29 -7.26
N THR A 82 -2.20 2.13 -7.19
CA THR A 82 -1.45 2.09 -5.92
C THR A 82 -0.81 3.42 -5.54
N SER A 83 -0.77 4.39 -6.46
CA SER A 83 -0.12 5.70 -6.28
C SER A 83 -1.08 6.81 -5.84
N SER A 84 -2.11 6.50 -5.05
CA SER A 84 -3.17 7.45 -4.66
C SER A 84 -2.65 8.75 -4.02
N ALA A 85 -1.50 8.70 -3.34
CA ALA A 85 -0.86 9.86 -2.73
C ALA A 85 0.03 10.70 -3.67
N LEU A 86 0.32 10.21 -4.87
CA LEU A 86 1.22 10.81 -5.85
C LEU A 86 0.41 11.45 -6.99
N LYS A 87 -0.24 12.58 -6.71
CA LYS A 87 -1.18 13.22 -7.65
C LYS A 87 -0.53 13.61 -8.99
N ALA A 88 0.71 14.10 -8.97
CA ALA A 88 1.41 14.52 -10.19
C ALA A 88 1.69 13.30 -11.10
N GLN A 89 2.22 12.23 -10.53
CA GLN A 89 2.54 10.99 -11.24
C GLN A 89 1.27 10.29 -11.74
N ARG A 90 0.16 10.32 -10.99
CA ARG A 90 -1.14 9.80 -11.46
C ARG A 90 -1.61 10.49 -12.73
N ASN A 91 -1.48 11.82 -12.80
CA ASN A 91 -1.84 12.57 -13.99
C ASN A 91 -0.96 12.18 -15.20
N ASP A 92 0.36 12.06 -15.00
CA ASP A 92 1.27 11.63 -16.05
C ASP A 92 0.96 10.20 -16.53
N ILE A 93 0.64 9.29 -15.61
CA ILE A 93 0.24 7.92 -15.93
C ILE A 93 -1.08 7.91 -16.70
N GLU A 94 -2.05 8.73 -16.33
CA GLU A 94 -3.35 8.85 -17.02
C GLU A 94 -3.19 9.35 -18.47
N VAL A 95 -2.32 10.35 -18.67
CA VAL A 95 -1.95 10.82 -20.02
C VAL A 95 -1.35 9.67 -20.83
N LEU A 96 -0.38 8.94 -20.27
CA LEU A 96 0.24 7.81 -20.95
C LEU A 96 -0.76 6.69 -21.25
N LEU A 97 -1.62 6.33 -20.29
CA LEU A 97 -2.67 5.33 -20.50
C LEU A 97 -3.60 5.73 -21.64
N THR A 98 -3.95 7.01 -21.75
CA THR A 98 -4.76 7.53 -22.86
C THR A 98 -4.05 7.41 -24.22
N GLU A 99 -2.73 7.58 -24.26
CA GLU A 99 -1.97 7.34 -25.49
C GLU A 99 -1.95 5.86 -25.86
N TYR A 100 -1.63 4.98 -24.91
CA TYR A 100 -1.61 3.54 -25.14
C TYR A 100 -3.00 2.99 -25.45
N GLN A 101 -4.08 3.60 -24.95
CA GLN A 101 -5.46 3.22 -25.25
C GLN A 101 -5.78 3.27 -26.75
N LYS A 102 -5.13 4.15 -27.52
CA LYS A 102 -5.31 4.27 -28.98
C LYS A 102 -4.93 2.98 -29.72
N ASP A 103 -3.97 2.23 -29.17
CA ASP A 103 -3.47 0.99 -29.75
C ASP A 103 -4.32 -0.24 -29.38
N TYR A 104 -5.16 -0.13 -28.35
CA TYR A 104 -5.88 -1.25 -27.74
C TYR A 104 -7.39 -0.96 -27.64
N ALA A 105 -8.08 -0.85 -28.76
CA ALA A 105 -9.50 -0.46 -28.83
C ALA A 105 -10.47 -1.30 -27.97
N ARG A 106 -10.11 -2.55 -27.62
CA ARG A 106 -10.95 -3.45 -26.82
C ARG A 106 -10.71 -3.34 -25.31
N MET A 107 -9.52 -2.91 -24.90
CA MET A 107 -9.19 -2.78 -23.48
C MET A 107 -9.66 -1.43 -22.97
N LYS A 108 -10.05 -1.34 -21.70
CA LYS A 108 -10.45 -0.08 -21.08
C LYS A 108 -9.57 0.20 -19.87
N TRP A 109 -8.39 0.73 -20.14
CA TRP A 109 -7.32 0.77 -19.13
C TRP A 109 -7.68 1.63 -17.92
N MET A 110 -8.31 2.78 -18.13
CA MET A 110 -8.75 3.64 -17.01
C MET A 110 -9.87 3.00 -16.17
N GLU A 111 -10.83 2.31 -16.79
CA GLU A 111 -11.86 1.57 -16.03
C GLU A 111 -11.22 0.47 -15.17
N ASN A 112 -10.23 -0.25 -15.72
CA ASN A 112 -9.47 -1.25 -14.97
C ASN A 112 -8.65 -0.62 -13.84
N ALA A 113 -8.08 0.57 -14.03
CA ALA A 113 -7.30 1.27 -13.01
C ALA A 113 -8.18 1.73 -11.85
N MET A 114 -9.36 2.29 -12.13
CA MET A 114 -10.36 2.65 -11.12
C MET A 114 -10.85 1.43 -10.34
N LEU A 115 -11.15 0.33 -11.04
CA LEU A 115 -11.56 -0.92 -10.39
C LEU A 115 -10.46 -1.45 -9.48
N LEU A 116 -9.21 -1.44 -9.96
CA LEU A 116 -8.07 -1.91 -9.20
C LEU A 116 -7.78 -1.04 -7.98
N GLU A 117 -7.94 0.29 -8.07
CA GLU A 117 -7.82 1.21 -6.92
C GLU A 117 -8.85 0.88 -5.84
N ALA A 118 -10.12 0.66 -6.24
CA ALA A 118 -11.18 0.30 -5.31
C ALA A 118 -10.92 -1.06 -4.63
N LEU A 119 -10.50 -2.06 -5.40
CA LEU A 119 -10.12 -3.37 -4.87
C LEU A 119 -8.91 -3.28 -3.93
N HIS A 120 -7.89 -2.51 -4.30
CA HIS A 120 -6.69 -2.30 -3.50
C HIS A 120 -7.03 -1.64 -2.17
N GLY A 121 -7.84 -0.58 -2.18
CA GLY A 121 -8.32 0.07 -0.95
C GLY A 121 -9.13 -0.88 -0.05
N ALA A 122 -10.01 -1.70 -0.63
CA ALA A 122 -10.78 -2.69 0.13
C ALA A 122 -9.88 -3.78 0.74
N LEU A 123 -8.85 -4.24 0.02
CA LEU A 123 -7.88 -5.21 0.54
C LEU A 123 -7.03 -4.60 1.66
N LEU A 124 -6.55 -3.37 1.50
CA LEU A 124 -5.83 -2.66 2.56
C LEU A 124 -6.70 -2.51 3.81
N GLY A 125 -7.97 -2.12 3.66
CA GLY A 125 -8.90 -2.02 4.79
C GLY A 125 -9.12 -3.35 5.53
N ARG A 126 -9.03 -4.50 4.85
CA ARG A 126 -9.07 -5.83 5.47
C ARG A 126 -7.77 -6.19 6.17
N VAL A 127 -6.63 -5.89 5.56
CA VAL A 127 -5.29 -6.15 6.12
C VAL A 127 -5.04 -5.29 7.36
N LEU A 128 -5.51 -4.04 7.34
CA LEU A 128 -5.42 -3.06 8.43
C LEU A 128 -6.60 -3.15 9.41
N GLY A 129 -7.52 -4.11 9.22
CA GLY A 129 -8.63 -4.37 10.13
C GLY A 129 -8.13 -4.53 11.58
N PRO A 130 -9.00 -4.33 12.59
CA PRO A 130 -8.59 -4.18 13.98
C PRO A 130 -7.70 -5.35 14.38
N ASN A 131 -6.44 -4.99 14.62
CA ASN A 131 -5.39 -5.90 15.03
C ASN A 131 -5.90 -6.67 16.25
N ILE A 132 -5.84 -8.01 16.21
CA ILE A 132 -6.19 -8.88 17.35
C ILE A 132 -5.38 -8.49 18.62
N ARG A 133 -4.28 -7.73 18.46
CA ARG A 133 -3.50 -7.11 19.53
C ARG A 133 -4.27 -6.15 20.45
N ASP A 134 -5.24 -5.38 19.96
CA ASP A 134 -5.97 -4.43 20.82
C ASP A 134 -7.02 -5.10 21.71
N LYS A 135 -7.42 -6.34 21.41
CA LYS A 135 -8.42 -7.07 22.20
C LYS A 135 -7.83 -7.89 23.35
N VAL A 136 -6.54 -8.19 23.36
CA VAL A 136 -5.94 -9.04 24.41
C VAL A 136 -5.47 -8.23 25.61
N GLU A 137 -5.04 -6.98 25.43
CA GLU A 137 -4.35 -6.24 26.50
C GLU A 137 -5.27 -5.34 27.35
N LYS A 138 -6.46 -4.95 26.86
CA LYS A 138 -7.36 -4.03 27.60
C LYS A 138 -8.54 -4.68 28.33
N SER A 139 -8.80 -5.98 28.17
CA SER A 139 -10.05 -6.57 28.67
C SER A 139 -9.93 -7.44 29.92
N ALA A 140 -8.76 -8.01 30.22
CA ALA A 140 -8.63 -9.02 31.28
C ALA A 140 -7.97 -8.49 32.56
N GLU A 141 -6.94 -7.64 32.45
CA GLU A 141 -6.21 -7.15 33.62
C GLU A 141 -6.87 -5.89 34.22
N ASP A 142 -7.36 -4.94 33.41
CA ASP A 142 -8.05 -3.73 33.90
C ASP A 142 -9.33 -4.06 34.68
N ALA A 143 -10.13 -5.01 34.18
CA ALA A 143 -11.35 -5.42 34.87
C ALA A 143 -11.07 -6.13 36.21
N LYS A 144 -9.93 -6.82 36.31
CA LYS A 144 -9.51 -7.52 37.53
C LYS A 144 -8.91 -6.55 38.55
N LEU A 145 -8.19 -5.53 38.09
CA LEU A 145 -7.63 -4.47 38.94
C LEU A 145 -8.75 -3.60 39.53
N GLU A 146 -9.73 -3.20 38.72
CA GLU A 146 -10.91 -2.44 39.17
C GLU A 146 -11.73 -3.22 40.19
N MET A 147 -11.94 -4.52 39.99
CA MET A 147 -12.65 -5.37 40.95
C MET A 147 -11.91 -5.48 42.30
N LEU A 148 -10.57 -5.57 42.28
CA LEU A 148 -9.76 -5.64 43.50
C LEU A 148 -9.73 -4.31 44.27
N ILE A 149 -9.73 -3.17 43.57
CA ILE A 149 -9.80 -1.85 44.18
C ILE A 149 -11.16 -1.63 44.86
N VAL A 150 -12.26 -2.01 44.21
CA VAL A 150 -13.59 -1.91 44.81
C VAL A 150 -13.72 -2.80 46.05
N HIS A 151 -13.10 -3.98 46.06
CA HIS A 151 -13.14 -4.88 47.21
C HIS A 151 -12.33 -4.37 48.42
N SER A 152 -11.17 -3.75 48.18
CA SER A 152 -10.35 -3.19 49.27
C SER A 152 -10.97 -1.94 49.88
N GLU A 153 -11.64 -1.09 49.09
CA GLU A 153 -12.40 0.05 49.61
C GLU A 153 -13.63 -0.39 50.43
N ALA A 154 -14.32 -1.45 50.01
CA ALA A 154 -15.46 -1.99 50.75
C ALA A 154 -15.04 -2.56 52.13
N LEU A 155 -13.89 -3.24 52.18
CA LEU A 155 -13.32 -3.74 53.43
C LEU A 155 -12.87 -2.60 54.36
N GLY A 156 -12.27 -1.54 53.82
CA GLY A 156 -11.91 -0.35 54.59
C GLY A 156 -13.12 0.38 55.18
N ARG A 157 -14.23 0.45 54.43
CA ARG A 157 -15.49 1.05 54.94
C ARG A 157 -16.17 0.16 55.99
N GLN A 158 -16.10 -1.17 55.87
CA GLN A 158 -16.65 -2.06 56.91
C GLN A 158 -15.85 -1.99 58.22
N ALA A 159 -14.51 -1.85 58.15
CA ALA A 159 -13.68 -1.65 59.33
C ALA A 159 -14.01 -0.33 60.06
N SER A 160 -14.27 0.75 59.31
CA SER A 160 -14.62 2.05 59.89
C SER A 160 -16.02 2.10 60.54
N ILE A 161 -16.93 1.19 60.19
CA ILE A 161 -18.28 1.12 60.79
C ILE A 161 -18.28 0.31 62.09
N VAL A 162 -17.32 -0.61 62.27
CA VAL A 162 -17.22 -1.43 63.49
C VAL A 162 -16.57 -0.65 64.65
N ASP A 163 -15.63 0.27 64.36
CA ASP A 163 -14.98 1.09 65.41
C ASP A 163 -15.86 2.23 65.96
N ALA A 164 -16.94 2.60 65.27
CA ALA A 164 -17.89 3.61 65.76
C ALA A 164 -18.98 3.04 66.68
N GLY A 165 -18.97 1.73 66.96
CA GLY A 165 -19.98 1.03 67.75
C GLY A 165 -19.61 0.74 69.21
N TYR A 166 -18.46 1.22 69.70
CA TYR A 166 -17.96 0.95 71.05
C TYR A 166 -17.76 2.21 71.91
N GLU A 167 -18.62 3.22 71.74
CA GLU A 167 -18.77 4.30 72.72
C GLU A 167 -20.24 4.41 73.15
N THR A 168 -20.64 3.56 74.10
CA THR A 168 -21.74 3.83 75.05
C THR A 168 -21.32 3.38 76.42
#